data_AF-A0A351ZX82-F1
#
_entry.id   AF-A0A351ZX82-F1
#
_cell.length_a   1.000
_cell.length_b   1.000
_cell.length_c   1.000
_cell.angle_alpha   90.00
_cell.angle_beta   90.00
_cell.angle_gamma   90.00
#
_symmetry.space_group_name_H-M   'P 1'
#
loop_
_entity.id
_entity.type
_entity.pdbx_description
1 polymer ?
#
loop_
_entity_poly.entity_id
_entity_poly.type
_entity_poly.pdbx_seq_one_letter_code
_entity_poly.pdbx_strand_id
1 'polypeptide(L)'
;MAKNRSGKRQAQEAGQERAPRAVADAPAVSATWRWLTLAAILLATFVTYLPVFDGAKEFTNWDDPAYVTEQPLVRSLDAATIKQMFRTESRVAANYHPLTMLTLAWDYQRGDGKMQAFMQTTLALHLLNTALVFVLIGMLFRSSLLMPALCAAFFGLHPMHVESVAW
;
A
#
# COMPACT_ATOMS: atom_id res chain seq x y z
N MET A 1 -62.44 -56.31 4.54
CA MET A 1 -61.29 -55.97 5.40
C MET A 1 -60.13 -55.50 4.51
N ALA A 2 -59.92 -54.18 4.39
CA ALA A 2 -58.77 -53.62 3.67
C ALA A 2 -58.24 -52.42 4.45
N LYS A 3 -57.20 -52.63 5.27
CA LYS A 3 -56.53 -51.58 6.05
C LYS A 3 -55.29 -51.08 5.31
N ASN A 4 -55.47 -49.91 4.69
CA ASN A 4 -54.63 -48.73 4.86
C ASN A 4 -53.10 -48.94 4.95
N ARG A 5 -52.41 -49.02 3.80
CA ARG A 5 -50.94 -48.98 3.70
C ARG A 5 -50.39 -47.63 3.18
N SER A 6 -51.26 -46.64 2.92
CA SER A 6 -50.86 -45.38 2.26
C SER A 6 -50.22 -44.34 3.19
N GLY A 7 -50.50 -44.38 4.50
CA GLY A 7 -50.03 -43.35 5.43
C GLY A 7 -48.54 -43.43 5.81
N LYS A 8 -47.88 -44.58 5.61
CA LYS A 8 -46.48 -44.75 6.02
C LYS A 8 -45.46 -44.19 5.03
N ARG A 9 -45.81 -44.04 3.74
CA ARG A 9 -44.90 -43.49 2.73
C ARG A 9 -44.78 -41.96 2.80
N GLN A 10 -45.88 -41.26 3.09
CA GLN A 10 -45.88 -39.79 3.17
C GLN A 10 -45.21 -39.25 4.43
N ALA A 11 -45.11 -40.04 5.51
CA ALA A 11 -44.42 -39.63 6.72
C ALA A 11 -42.87 -39.72 6.62
N GLN A 12 -42.33 -40.42 5.62
CA GLN A 12 -40.88 -40.57 5.44
C GLN A 12 -40.25 -39.49 4.55
N GLU A 13 -41.04 -38.80 3.71
CA GLU A 13 -40.53 -37.76 2.81
C GLU A 13 -40.54 -36.36 3.44
N ALA A 14 -41.31 -36.15 4.51
CA ALA A 14 -41.43 -34.84 5.18
C ALA A 14 -40.28 -34.49 6.15
N GLY A 15 -39.33 -35.41 6.37
CA GLY A 15 -38.26 -35.27 7.37
C GLY A 15 -36.85 -35.07 6.83
N GLN A 16 -36.66 -34.91 5.52
CA GLN A 16 -35.38 -34.47 4.97
C GLN A 16 -35.35 -32.95 4.90
N GLU A 17 -35.28 -32.32 6.07
CA GLU A 17 -34.62 -31.01 6.16
C GLU A 17 -33.25 -31.18 5.51
N ARG A 18 -33.05 -30.57 4.34
CA ARG A 18 -31.74 -30.49 3.71
C ARG A 18 -30.82 -29.86 4.74
N ALA A 19 -29.99 -30.68 5.37
CA ALA A 19 -28.89 -30.20 6.21
C ALA A 19 -28.21 -29.05 5.45
N PRO A 20 -27.93 -27.92 6.12
CA PRO A 20 -27.25 -26.81 5.46
C PRO A 20 -26.01 -27.40 4.79
N ARG A 21 -25.95 -27.29 3.45
CA ARG A 21 -24.76 -27.67 2.69
C ARG A 21 -23.64 -26.89 3.35
N ALA A 22 -22.78 -27.58 4.10
CA ALA A 22 -21.55 -27.00 4.60
C ALA A 22 -20.92 -26.36 3.37
N VAL A 23 -20.87 -25.03 3.35
CA VAL A 23 -20.17 -24.29 2.31
C VAL A 23 -18.75 -24.77 2.49
N ALA A 24 -18.30 -25.68 1.61
CA ALA A 24 -16.97 -26.21 1.69
C ALA A 24 -16.03 -25.01 1.70
N ASP A 25 -15.25 -24.86 2.77
CA ASP A 25 -14.25 -23.81 2.85
C ASP A 25 -13.42 -23.90 1.59
N ALA A 26 -13.48 -22.85 0.76
CA ALA A 26 -12.70 -22.80 -0.46
C ALA A 26 -11.22 -23.05 -0.09
N PRO A 27 -10.49 -23.86 -0.85
CA PRO A 27 -9.13 -24.23 -0.49
C PRO A 27 -8.30 -22.97 -0.28
N ALA A 28 -7.66 -22.88 0.88
CA ALA A 28 -6.81 -21.74 1.21
C ALA A 28 -5.71 -21.60 0.14
N VAL A 29 -5.62 -20.42 -0.47
CA VAL A 29 -4.57 -20.11 -1.44
C VAL A 29 -3.21 -20.31 -0.79
N SER A 30 -2.34 -21.13 -1.42
CA SER A 30 -1.00 -21.42 -0.91
C SER A 30 -0.19 -20.14 -0.65
N ALA A 31 0.62 -20.15 0.40
CA ALA A 31 1.49 -19.03 0.73
C ALA A 31 2.46 -18.67 -0.42
N THR A 32 2.98 -19.68 -1.14
CA THR A 32 3.89 -19.47 -2.28
C THR A 32 3.26 -18.59 -3.36
N TRP A 33 2.03 -18.89 -3.79
CA TRP A 33 1.33 -18.08 -4.79
C TRP A 33 1.05 -16.65 -4.32
N ARG A 34 0.80 -16.43 -3.02
CA ARG A 34 0.64 -15.09 -2.46
C ARG A 34 1.92 -14.27 -2.61
N TRP A 35 3.05 -14.83 -2.22
CA TRP A 35 4.35 -14.15 -2.30
C TRP A 35 4.81 -13.93 -3.74
N LEU A 36 4.60 -14.89 -4.64
CA LEU A 36 4.89 -14.71 -6.07
C LEU A 36 4.05 -13.60 -6.69
N THR A 37 2.75 -13.53 -6.34
CA THR A 37 1.86 -12.48 -6.82
C THR A 37 2.30 -11.11 -6.32
N LEU A 38 2.62 -10.99 -5.02
CA LEU A 38 3.14 -9.75 -4.45
C LEU A 38 4.44 -9.34 -5.13
N ALA A 39 5.40 -10.25 -5.29
CA ALA A 39 6.67 -9.97 -5.94
C ALA A 39 6.48 -9.50 -7.39
N ALA A 40 5.58 -10.12 -8.15
CA ALA A 40 5.25 -9.70 -9.51
C ALA A 40 4.66 -8.29 -9.56
N ILE A 41 3.74 -7.96 -8.64
CA ILE A 41 3.15 -6.61 -8.54
C ILE A 41 4.22 -5.58 -8.19
N LEU A 42 5.05 -5.85 -7.17
CA LEU A 42 6.12 -4.93 -6.78
C LEU A 42 7.14 -4.71 -7.91
N LEU A 43 7.49 -5.76 -8.64
CA LEU A 43 8.37 -5.66 -9.80
C LEU A 43 7.73 -4.81 -10.91
N ALA A 44 6.46 -5.04 -11.23
CA ALA A 44 5.75 -4.24 -12.23
C ALA A 44 5.66 -2.76 -11.82
N THR A 45 5.36 -2.48 -10.55
CA THR A 45 5.36 -1.11 -10.01
C THR A 45 6.74 -0.49 -10.12
N PHE A 46 7.79 -1.17 -9.67
CA PHE A 46 9.16 -0.67 -9.76
C PHE A 46 9.57 -0.35 -11.21
N VAL A 47 9.27 -1.25 -12.15
CA VAL A 47 9.57 -1.04 -13.58
C VAL A 47 8.84 0.18 -14.14
N THR A 48 7.58 0.38 -13.77
CA THR A 48 6.78 1.54 -14.20
C THR A 48 7.38 2.88 -13.74
N TYR A 49 8.03 2.88 -12.57
CA TYR A 49 8.66 4.05 -11.98
C TYR A 49 10.17 4.16 -12.23
N LEU A 50 10.77 3.33 -13.10
CA LEU A 50 12.20 3.45 -13.46
C LEU A 50 12.64 4.84 -13.94
N PRO A 51 11.82 5.65 -14.64
CA PRO A 51 12.20 7.01 -15.03
C PRO A 51 12.56 7.94 -13.86
N VAL A 52 12.19 7.58 -12.62
CA VAL A 52 12.60 8.29 -11.40
C VAL A 52 14.12 8.32 -11.21
N PHE A 53 14.84 7.35 -11.79
CA PHE A 53 16.31 7.29 -11.74
C PHE A 53 17.00 8.09 -12.86
N ASP A 54 16.26 8.82 -13.68
CA ASP A 54 16.86 9.71 -14.67
C ASP A 54 17.67 10.83 -13.99
N GLY A 55 18.95 10.91 -14.33
CA GLY A 55 19.87 11.92 -13.81
C GLY A 55 19.56 13.34 -14.27
N ALA A 56 18.71 13.51 -15.30
CA ALA A 56 18.23 14.80 -15.76
C ALA A 56 17.09 15.39 -14.90
N LYS A 57 16.57 14.63 -13.92
CA LYS A 57 15.53 15.14 -13.00
C LYS A 57 16.10 16.17 -12.04
N GLU A 58 15.41 17.30 -11.94
CA GLU A 58 15.75 18.44 -11.09
C GLU A 58 14.51 18.89 -10.30
N PHE A 59 14.74 19.66 -9.25
CA PHE A 59 13.65 20.31 -8.52
C PHE A 59 12.94 21.31 -9.43
N THR A 60 11.64 21.44 -9.22
CA THR A 60 10.85 22.47 -9.86
C THR A 60 10.81 23.71 -8.95
N ASN A 61 10.16 24.78 -9.40
CA ASN A 61 10.02 26.02 -8.63
C ASN A 61 8.59 26.22 -8.12
N TRP A 62 7.97 25.17 -7.56
CA TRP A 62 6.62 25.24 -7.01
C TRP A 62 6.64 25.25 -5.48
N ASP A 63 6.85 24.08 -4.87
CA ASP A 63 6.92 23.89 -3.42
C ASP A 63 8.33 23.48 -2.95
N ASP A 64 9.18 22.98 -3.85
CA ASP A 64 10.56 22.59 -3.57
C ASP A 64 11.40 23.67 -2.84
N PRO A 65 11.29 24.98 -3.13
CA PRO A 65 11.97 26.01 -2.33
C PRO A 65 11.58 25.96 -0.86
N ALA A 66 10.28 25.85 -0.57
CA ALA A 66 9.77 25.86 0.80
C ALA A 66 10.12 24.59 1.59
N TYR A 67 10.22 23.44 0.91
CA TYR A 67 10.42 22.15 1.55
C TYR A 67 11.86 21.65 1.54
N VAL A 68 12.65 22.00 0.51
CA VAL A 68 13.95 21.38 0.26
C VAL A 68 15.04 22.41 0.02
N THR A 69 15.01 23.13 -1.10
CA THR A 69 16.20 23.86 -1.58
C THR A 69 16.52 25.09 -0.72
N GLU A 70 15.51 25.78 -0.21
CA GLU A 70 15.67 26.95 0.68
C GLU A 70 15.33 26.66 2.14
N GLN A 71 14.98 25.41 2.48
CA GLN A 71 14.50 25.05 3.81
C GLN A 71 15.66 24.75 4.79
N PRO A 72 15.88 25.56 5.84
CA PRO A 72 16.98 25.31 6.78
C PRO A 72 16.82 24.03 7.59
N LEU A 73 15.58 23.60 7.87
CA LEU A 73 15.31 22.42 8.69
C LEU A 73 15.82 21.13 8.07
N VAL A 74 15.93 21.04 6.73
CA VAL A 74 16.40 19.80 6.08
C VAL A 74 17.92 19.68 6.02
N ARG A 75 18.66 20.75 6.34
CA ARG A 75 20.12 20.79 6.18
C ARG A 75 20.90 20.16 7.34
N SER A 76 20.26 19.84 8.46
CA SER A 76 20.89 19.15 9.59
C SER A 76 19.97 18.13 10.24
N LEU A 77 20.57 17.08 10.80
CA LEU A 77 19.88 16.04 11.59
C LEU A 77 20.34 16.06 13.06
N ASP A 78 20.82 17.20 13.54
CA ASP A 78 21.17 17.35 14.96
C ASP A 78 19.92 17.38 15.85
N ALA A 79 20.12 17.10 17.13
CA ALA A 79 19.03 17.00 18.10
C ALA A 79 18.22 18.31 18.24
N ALA A 80 18.84 19.48 18.03
CA ALA A 80 18.15 20.76 18.12
C ALA A 80 17.21 20.97 16.93
N THR A 81 17.68 20.69 15.72
CA THR A 81 16.88 20.77 14.49
C THR A 81 15.75 19.74 14.48
N ILE A 82 16.02 18.50 14.89
CA ILE A 82 14.96 17.48 15.04
C ILE A 82 13.93 17.94 16.08
N LYS A 83 14.36 18.44 17.24
CA LYS A 83 13.43 18.98 18.25
C LYS A 83 12.62 20.15 17.70
N GLN A 84 13.20 20.98 16.84
CA GLN A 84 12.50 22.09 16.20
C GLN A 84 11.41 21.60 15.23
N MET A 85 11.67 20.56 14.43
CA MET A 85 10.66 19.98 13.51
C MET A 85 9.39 19.55 14.25
N PHE A 86 9.51 19.02 15.47
CA PHE A 86 8.39 18.54 16.30
C PHE A 86 7.71 19.64 17.14
N ARG A 87 8.04 20.92 16.90
CA ARG A 87 7.31 22.04 17.50
C ARG A 87 6.13 22.42 16.61
N THR A 88 4.95 22.59 17.21
CA THR A 88 3.72 22.93 16.48
C THR A 88 3.77 24.32 15.85
N GLU A 89 4.66 25.19 16.32
CA GLU A 89 4.95 26.50 15.74
C GLU A 89 5.85 26.42 14.51
N SER A 90 6.60 25.31 14.32
CA SER A 90 7.53 25.10 13.22
C SER A 90 6.82 24.60 11.96
N ARG A 91 5.86 25.39 11.45
CA ARG A 91 5.12 25.06 10.24
C ARG A 91 5.94 25.36 8.99
N VAL A 92 5.90 24.45 8.02
CA VAL A 92 6.52 24.62 6.70
C VAL A 92 5.40 24.69 5.68
N ALA A 93 5.40 25.73 4.83
CA ALA A 93 4.32 25.99 3.87
C ALA A 93 2.90 25.90 4.49
N ALA A 94 2.72 26.47 5.68
CA ALA A 94 1.49 26.44 6.48
C ALA A 94 1.06 25.05 7.05
N ASN A 95 1.88 24.02 6.92
CA ASN A 95 1.56 22.67 7.40
C ASN A 95 2.44 22.23 8.59
N TYR A 96 1.92 21.31 9.41
CA TYR A 96 2.66 20.64 10.48
C TYR A 96 2.79 19.13 10.17
N HIS A 97 3.97 18.73 9.70
CA HIS A 97 4.29 17.34 9.31
C HIS A 97 5.74 17.00 9.69
N PRO A 98 6.04 16.86 11.00
CA PRO A 98 7.41 16.67 11.49
C PRO A 98 8.09 15.43 10.90
N LEU A 99 7.34 14.35 10.67
CA LEU A 99 7.88 13.12 10.07
C LEU A 99 8.29 13.34 8.61
N THR A 100 7.49 14.07 7.82
CA THR A 100 7.86 14.44 6.45
C THR A 100 9.12 15.30 6.44
N MET A 101 9.22 16.30 7.32
CA MET A 101 10.42 17.14 7.41
C MET A 101 11.66 16.33 7.80
N LEU A 102 11.51 15.36 8.68
CA LEU A 102 12.59 14.46 9.08
C LEU A 102 13.03 13.56 7.91
N THR A 103 12.09 13.00 7.15
CA THR A 103 12.39 12.21 5.94
C THR A 103 13.10 13.06 4.88
N LEU A 104 12.62 14.29 4.63
CA LEU A 104 13.28 15.22 3.71
C LEU A 104 14.69 15.56 4.17
N ALA A 105 14.91 15.79 5.48
CA ALA A 105 16.23 16.03 6.04
C ALA A 105 17.16 14.82 5.87
N TRP A 106 16.64 13.61 6.07
CA TRP A 106 17.37 12.37 5.81
C TRP A 106 17.82 12.25 4.35
N ASP A 107 16.91 12.52 3.41
CA ASP A 107 17.22 12.47 1.98
C ASP A 107 18.19 13.57 1.56
N TYR A 108 18.05 14.77 2.12
CA TYR A 108 18.99 15.86 1.90
C TYR A 108 20.41 15.45 2.30
N GLN A 109 20.59 14.84 3.47
CA GLN A 109 21.92 14.42 3.93
C GLN A 109 22.50 13.25 3.12
N ARG A 110 21.65 12.29 2.76
CA ARG A 110 22.07 11.12 1.98
C ARG A 110 22.43 11.49 0.53
N GLY A 111 21.73 12.47 -0.03
CA GLY A 111 21.86 12.91 -1.41
C GLY A 111 22.71 14.16 -1.61
N ASP A 112 23.21 14.78 -0.54
CA ASP A 112 23.83 16.12 -0.58
C ASP A 112 22.91 17.15 -1.29
N GLY A 113 21.63 17.13 -0.91
CA GLY A 113 20.58 17.97 -1.49
C GLY A 113 20.16 17.60 -2.92
N LYS A 114 20.65 16.51 -3.51
CA LYS A 114 20.26 16.08 -4.87
C LYS A 114 18.90 15.37 -4.88
N MET A 115 18.06 15.73 -5.86
CA MET A 115 16.71 15.20 -6.10
C MET A 115 16.63 13.66 -6.06
N GLN A 116 17.67 12.99 -6.54
CA GLN A 116 17.74 11.54 -6.69
C GLN A 116 17.57 10.80 -5.36
N ALA A 117 18.03 11.39 -4.24
CA ALA A 117 17.80 10.78 -2.93
C ALA A 117 16.30 10.79 -2.58
N PHE A 118 15.65 11.94 -2.68
CA PHE A 118 14.22 12.10 -2.39
C PHE A 118 13.37 11.13 -3.22
N MET A 119 13.64 11.09 -4.51
CA MET A 119 13.01 10.20 -5.48
C MET A 119 13.14 8.70 -5.12
N GLN A 120 14.30 8.26 -4.65
CA GLN A 120 14.51 6.88 -4.18
C GLN A 120 13.67 6.55 -2.95
N THR A 121 13.60 7.46 -1.99
CA THR A 121 12.82 7.28 -0.76
C THR A 121 11.34 7.22 -1.07
N THR A 122 10.85 8.12 -1.91
CA THR A 122 9.44 8.13 -2.32
C THR A 122 9.05 6.85 -3.05
N LEU A 123 9.88 6.36 -3.99
CA LEU A 123 9.64 5.08 -4.65
C LEU A 123 9.66 3.90 -3.68
N ALA A 124 10.60 3.88 -2.72
CA ALA A 124 10.66 2.84 -1.69
C ALA A 124 9.40 2.84 -0.81
N LEU A 125 8.92 4.02 -0.40
CA LEU A 125 7.68 4.17 0.35
C LEU A 125 6.45 3.73 -0.46
N HIS A 126 6.42 4.01 -1.77
CA HIS A 126 5.34 3.55 -2.66
C HIS A 126 5.28 2.03 -2.79
N LEU A 127 6.44 1.38 -2.96
CA LEU A 127 6.53 -0.09 -2.98
C LEU A 127 6.11 -0.70 -1.64
N LEU A 128 6.55 -0.11 -0.53
CA LEU A 128 6.15 -0.55 0.81
C LEU A 128 4.63 -0.42 0.98
N ASN A 129 4.05 0.73 0.62
CA ASN A 129 2.61 0.95 0.71
C ASN A 129 1.84 -0.01 -0.19
N THR A 130 2.32 -0.27 -1.40
CA THR A 130 1.73 -1.28 -2.31
C THR A 130 1.71 -2.67 -1.66
N ALA A 131 2.80 -3.07 -0.99
CA ALA A 131 2.85 -4.32 -0.24
C ALA A 131 1.89 -4.32 0.96
N LEU A 132 1.80 -3.21 1.70
CA LEU A 132 0.88 -3.08 2.82
C LEU A 132 -0.58 -3.15 2.37
N VAL A 133 -0.95 -2.56 1.23
CA VAL A 133 -2.28 -2.71 0.63
C VAL A 133 -2.55 -4.19 0.32
N PHE A 134 -1.60 -4.90 -0.31
CA PHE A 134 -1.75 -6.33 -0.58
C PHE A 134 -2.01 -7.13 0.70
N VAL A 135 -1.21 -6.89 1.75
CA VAL A 135 -1.33 -7.57 3.04
C VAL A 135 -2.67 -7.25 3.71
N LEU A 136 -3.05 -5.97 3.79
CA LEU A 136 -4.29 -5.51 4.41
C LEU A 136 -5.52 -6.13 3.75
N ILE A 137 -5.59 -6.08 2.42
CA ILE A 137 -6.72 -6.67 1.68
C ILE A 137 -6.72 -8.20 1.80
N GLY A 138 -5.56 -8.84 1.85
CA GLY A 138 -5.45 -10.28 2.10
C GLY A 138 -5.92 -10.69 3.50
N MET A 139 -5.75 -9.81 4.50
CA MET A 139 -6.29 -10.02 5.85
C MET A 139 -7.83 -9.90 5.89
N LEU A 140 -8.40 -8.99 5.08
CA LEU A 140 -9.85 -8.78 4.96
C LEU A 140 -10.53 -9.88 4.14
N PHE A 141 -9.91 -10.32 3.04
CA PHE A 141 -10.45 -11.31 2.10
C PHE A 141 -9.63 -12.61 2.12
N ARG A 142 -9.63 -13.31 3.25
CA ARG A 142 -8.74 -14.47 3.52
C ARG A 142 -8.74 -15.58 2.47
N SER A 143 -9.89 -15.78 1.81
CA SER A 143 -10.11 -16.83 0.82
C SER A 143 -9.88 -16.37 -0.64
N SER A 144 -9.46 -15.13 -0.86
CA SER A 144 -9.26 -14.57 -2.20
C SER A 144 -7.82 -14.07 -2.39
N LEU A 145 -7.14 -14.57 -3.41
CA LEU A 145 -5.91 -13.95 -3.92
C LEU A 145 -6.21 -12.81 -4.87
N LEU A 146 -7.36 -12.87 -5.55
CA LEU A 146 -7.73 -11.91 -6.58
C LEU A 146 -7.95 -10.52 -5.99
N MET A 147 -8.62 -10.41 -4.84
CA MET A 147 -8.88 -9.11 -4.20
C MET A 147 -7.59 -8.36 -3.82
N PRO A 148 -6.66 -8.94 -3.03
CA PRO A 148 -5.41 -8.26 -2.71
C PRO A 148 -4.56 -7.99 -3.95
N ALA A 149 -4.56 -8.88 -4.95
CA ALA A 149 -3.84 -8.66 -6.19
C ALA A 149 -4.38 -7.46 -6.97
N LEU A 150 -5.70 -7.37 -7.19
CA LEU A 150 -6.32 -6.26 -7.91
C LEU A 150 -6.14 -4.93 -7.18
N CYS A 151 -6.39 -4.90 -5.87
CA CYS A 151 -6.25 -3.67 -5.09
C CYS A 151 -4.80 -3.17 -5.05
N ALA A 152 -3.83 -4.06 -4.85
CA ALA A 152 -2.42 -3.69 -4.82
C ALA A 152 -1.89 -3.30 -6.21
N ALA A 153 -2.29 -4.01 -7.27
CA ALA A 153 -1.91 -3.65 -8.63
C ALA A 153 -2.51 -2.29 -9.03
N PHE A 154 -3.79 -2.05 -8.70
CA PHE A 154 -4.42 -0.75 -8.91
C PHE A 154 -3.68 0.33 -8.12
N PHE A 155 -3.44 0.14 -6.83
CA PHE A 155 -2.70 1.12 -6.03
C PHE A 155 -1.29 1.39 -6.57
N GLY A 156 -0.53 0.35 -6.90
CA GLY A 156 0.86 0.48 -7.34
C GLY A 156 1.01 1.11 -8.72
N LEU A 157 0.15 0.73 -9.67
CA LEU A 157 0.28 1.07 -11.09
C LEU A 157 -0.59 2.23 -11.55
N HIS A 158 -1.53 2.72 -10.72
CA HIS A 158 -2.44 3.76 -11.14
C HIS A 158 -1.73 5.13 -11.29
N PRO A 159 -1.92 5.83 -12.43
CA PRO A 159 -1.18 7.05 -12.75
C PRO A 159 -1.47 8.23 -11.82
N MET A 160 -2.59 8.22 -11.08
CA MET A 160 -2.90 9.24 -10.06
C MET A 160 -1.81 9.37 -8.98
N HIS A 161 -1.01 8.33 -8.75
CA HIS A 161 0.08 8.41 -7.77
C HIS A 161 1.38 8.97 -8.35
N VAL A 162 1.46 9.24 -9.66
CA VAL A 162 2.69 9.73 -10.30
C VAL A 162 3.14 11.07 -9.69
N GLU A 163 2.20 11.98 -9.44
CA GLU A 163 2.51 13.28 -8.81
C GLU A 163 3.13 13.12 -7.41
N SER A 164 2.70 12.12 -6.65
CA SER A 164 3.24 11.88 -5.32
C SER A 164 4.52 11.03 -5.31
N VAL A 165 4.84 10.34 -6.40
CA VAL A 165 5.91 9.32 -6.44
C VAL A 165 7.11 9.74 -7.29
N ALA A 166 6.88 10.46 -8.39
CA ALA A 166 7.85 10.64 -9.46
C ALA A 166 7.93 12.07 -10.01
N TRP A 167 7.24 13.02 -9.38
CA TRP A 167 7.25 14.43 -9.74
C TRP A 167 8.67 15.00 -9.58
#